data_AF-A0A1M7MN67-F1
#
_entry.id   AF-A0A1M7MN67-F1
#
_cell.length_a   1.000
_cell.length_b   1.000
_cell.length_c   1.000
_cell.angle_alpha   90.00
_cell.angle_beta   90.00
_cell.angle_gamma   90.00
#
_symmetry.space_group_name_H-M   'P 1'
#
loop_
_entity.id
_entity.type
_entity.pdbx_description
1 polymer ?
#
loop_
_entity_poly.entity_id
_entity_poly.type
_entity_poly.pdbx_seq_one_letter_code
_entity_poly.pdbx_strand_id
1 'polypeptide(L)'
;MKNILHNVFLAIGLGTVIFVPLLIVDKGLNDTLVSVLIWFGASILYGLSFTLLKLKTKLRYPIHFLSCFIMTLAVRIGYSYYSKGRVDFTKLLLITIPIFIIIYMIMYFYMRYFGTVYNDKND
;
A
#
# COMPACT_ATOMS: atom_id res chain seq x y z
N MET A 1 6.13 18.88 15.27
CA MET A 1 6.60 17.84 14.32
C MET A 1 5.48 17.11 13.58
N LYS A 2 4.41 16.62 14.25
CA LYS A 2 3.32 15.85 13.62
C LYS A 2 2.68 16.55 12.39
N ASN A 3 2.46 17.87 12.48
CA ASN A 3 1.88 18.65 11.37
C ASN A 3 2.88 18.89 10.23
N ILE A 4 4.18 18.99 10.51
CA ILE A 4 5.22 19.19 9.48
C ILE A 4 5.34 17.92 8.63
N LEU A 5 5.44 16.75 9.28
CA LEU A 5 5.56 15.47 8.57
C LEU A 5 4.31 15.18 7.72
N HIS A 6 3.13 15.46 8.27
CA HIS A 6 1.87 15.35 7.52
C HIS A 6 1.86 16.25 6.28
N ASN A 7 2.26 17.51 6.41
CA ASN A 7 2.32 18.45 5.29
C ASN A 7 3.36 18.03 4.24
N VAL A 8 4.50 17.47 4.66
CA VAL A 8 5.51 16.93 3.74
C VAL A 8 4.95 15.74 2.95
N PHE A 9 4.29 14.78 3.60
CA PHE A 9 3.67 13.66 2.89
C PHE A 9 2.54 14.11 1.94
N LEU A 10 1.74 15.09 2.35
CA LEU A 10 0.73 15.68 1.48
C LEU A 10 1.36 16.37 0.25
N ALA A 11 2.44 17.13 0.45
CA ALA A 11 3.14 17.79 -0.65
C ALA A 11 3.76 16.79 -1.63
N ILE A 12 4.37 15.70 -1.13
CA ILE A 12 4.91 14.61 -1.96
C ILE A 12 3.79 13.93 -2.75
N GLY A 13 2.67 13.60 -2.10
CA GLY A 13 1.52 12.99 -2.74
C GLY A 13 0.92 13.88 -3.83
N LEU A 14 0.70 15.16 -3.52
CA LEU A 14 0.15 16.15 -4.45
C LEU A 14 1.09 16.41 -5.63
N GLY A 15 2.40 16.53 -5.38
CA GLY A 15 3.40 16.61 -6.43
C GLY A 15 3.37 15.39 -7.36
N THR A 16 3.27 14.18 -6.80
CA THR A 16 3.17 12.95 -7.60
C THR A 16 1.90 12.95 -8.46
N VAL A 17 0.75 13.36 -7.93
CA VAL A 17 -0.52 13.41 -8.67
C VAL A 17 -0.47 14.41 -9.84
N ILE A 18 0.22 15.53 -9.69
CA ILE A 18 0.26 16.59 -10.71
C ILE A 18 1.35 16.31 -11.75
N PHE A 19 2.57 15.97 -11.30
CA PHE A 19 3.71 15.85 -12.20
C PHE A 19 3.73 14.54 -12.98
N VAL A 20 3.16 13.43 -12.46
CA VAL A 20 3.15 12.17 -13.21
C VAL A 20 2.33 12.28 -14.50
N PRO A 21 1.10 12.81 -14.52
CA PRO A 21 0.37 13.07 -15.77
C PRO A 21 1.10 14.02 -16.72
N LEU A 22 1.70 15.09 -16.21
CA LEU A 22 2.48 16.03 -17.04
C LEU A 22 3.68 15.34 -17.71
N LEU A 23 4.42 14.52 -16.96
CA LEU A 23 5.53 13.74 -17.51
C LEU A 23 5.08 12.73 -18.56
N ILE A 24 3.88 12.15 -18.40
CA ILE A 24 3.29 11.24 -19.40
C ILE A 24 2.93 12.02 -20.67
N VAL A 25 2.42 13.25 -20.56
CA VAL A 25 2.14 14.12 -21.71
C VAL A 25 3.44 14.49 -22.44
N ASP A 26 4.48 14.86 -21.69
CA ASP A 26 5.73 15.37 -22.27
C ASP A 26 6.62 14.28 -22.87
N LYS A 27 6.67 13.10 -22.23
CA LYS A 27 7.63 12.03 -22.57
C LYS A 27 6.98 10.71 -22.99
N GLY A 28 5.65 10.65 -23.01
CA GLY A 28 4.90 9.42 -23.23
C GLY A 28 4.95 8.49 -22.01
N LEU A 29 4.22 7.37 -22.11
CA LEU A 29 4.19 6.34 -21.08
C LEU A 29 5.32 5.33 -21.29
N ASN A 30 6.35 5.36 -20.44
CA ASN A 30 7.45 4.39 -20.45
C ASN A 30 7.40 3.45 -19.23
N ASP A 31 8.21 2.38 -19.25
CA ASP A 31 8.23 1.34 -18.20
C ASP A 31 8.50 1.90 -16.79
N THR A 32 9.27 2.99 -16.70
CA THR A 32 9.55 3.65 -15.42
C THR A 32 8.30 4.34 -14.89
N LEU A 33 7.61 5.11 -15.73
CA LEU A 33 6.35 5.79 -15.38
C LEU A 33 5.25 4.79 -15.04
N VAL A 34 5.18 3.65 -15.74
CA VAL A 34 4.25 2.56 -15.39
C VAL A 34 4.53 2.02 -13.99
N SER A 35 5.80 1.78 -13.67
CA SER A 35 6.20 1.31 -12.34
C SER A 35 5.84 2.32 -11.25
N VAL A 36 6.05 3.63 -11.51
CA VAL A 36 5.64 4.70 -10.59
C VAL A 36 4.12 4.75 -10.41
N LEU A 37 3.33 4.62 -11.49
CA LEU A 37 1.87 4.61 -11.42
C LEU A 37 1.34 3.42 -10.63
N ILE A 38 1.90 2.24 -10.83
CA ILE A 38 1.51 1.02 -10.10
C ILE A 38 1.84 1.17 -8.61
N TRP A 39 3.03 1.67 -8.29
CA TRP A 39 3.42 1.94 -6.91
C TRP A 39 2.54 3.01 -6.24
N PHE A 40 2.25 4.09 -6.96
CA PHE A 40 1.39 5.17 -6.49
C PHE A 40 -0.05 4.69 -6.24
N GLY A 41 -0.62 3.98 -7.22
CA GLY A 41 -1.96 3.38 -7.10
C GLY A 41 -2.04 2.38 -5.95
N ALA A 42 -1.05 1.51 -5.79
CA ALA A 42 -0.97 0.62 -4.64
C ALA A 42 -0.94 1.40 -3.33
N SER A 43 -0.13 2.46 -3.23
CA SER A 43 -0.01 3.30 -2.02
C SER A 43 -1.34 3.95 -1.63
N ILE A 44 -2.11 4.46 -2.59
CA ILE A 44 -3.47 5.00 -2.33
C ILE A 44 -4.38 3.90 -1.77
N LEU A 45 -4.41 2.75 -2.43
CA LEU A 45 -5.26 1.63 -2.03
C LEU A 45 -4.89 1.14 -0.60
N TYR A 46 -3.61 1.12 -0.27
CA TYR A 46 -3.12 0.83 1.09
C TYR A 46 -3.54 1.91 2.08
N GLY A 47 -3.42 3.19 1.73
CA GLY A 47 -3.92 4.28 2.56
C GLY A 47 -5.42 4.15 2.85
N LEU A 48 -6.21 3.75 1.85
CA LEU A 48 -7.64 3.51 1.99
C LEU A 48 -7.94 2.31 2.89
N SER A 49 -7.13 1.25 2.85
CA SER A 49 -7.36 0.06 3.69
C SER A 49 -7.20 0.35 5.19
N PHE A 50 -6.48 1.41 5.59
CA PHE A 50 -6.43 1.86 6.98
C PHE A 50 -7.77 2.37 7.50
N THR A 51 -8.71 2.74 6.63
CA THR A 51 -10.08 3.10 7.05
C THR A 51 -10.82 1.89 7.66
N LEU A 52 -10.47 0.67 7.24
CA LEU A 52 -11.04 -0.57 7.81
C LEU A 52 -10.67 -0.77 9.28
N LEU A 53 -9.51 -0.25 9.71
CA LEU A 53 -9.11 -0.30 11.12
C LEU A 53 -9.97 0.59 12.03
N LYS A 54 -10.74 1.54 11.45
CA LYS A 54 -11.69 2.38 12.19
C LYS A 54 -13.03 1.69 12.44
N LEU A 55 -13.27 0.51 11.86
CA LEU A 55 -14.50 -0.25 12.11
C LEU A 55 -14.58 -0.69 13.58
N LYS A 56 -15.76 -0.50 14.20
CA LYS A 56 -16.06 -0.91 15.58
C LYS A 56 -16.38 -2.41 15.68
N THR A 57 -15.51 -3.27 15.15
CA THR A 57 -15.69 -4.73 15.20
C THR A 57 -14.41 -5.43 15.65
N LYS A 58 -14.55 -6.55 16.35
CA LYS A 58 -13.39 -7.40 16.74
C LYS A 58 -12.65 -7.97 15.52
N LEU A 59 -13.33 -8.05 14.38
CA LEU A 59 -12.79 -8.52 13.11
C LEU A 59 -12.04 -7.45 12.29
N ARG A 60 -11.91 -6.21 12.79
CA ARG A 60 -11.23 -5.12 12.06
C ARG A 60 -9.80 -5.48 11.60
N TYR A 61 -9.03 -6.14 12.47
CA TYR A 61 -7.65 -6.53 12.19
C TYR A 61 -7.54 -7.64 11.13
N PRO A 62 -8.26 -8.78 11.26
CA PRO A 62 -8.22 -9.81 10.23
C PRO A 62 -8.81 -9.32 8.90
N ILE A 63 -9.83 -8.46 8.90
CA ILE A 63 -10.37 -7.86 7.68
C ILE A 63 -9.33 -6.96 7.01
N HIS A 64 -8.66 -6.08 7.78
CA HIS A 64 -7.61 -5.22 7.24
C HIS A 64 -6.45 -6.05 6.67
N PHE A 65 -5.98 -7.07 7.40
CA PHE A 65 -4.95 -8.00 6.94
C PHE A 65 -5.32 -8.65 5.61
N LEU A 66 -6.52 -9.26 5.54
CA LEU A 66 -7.00 -9.93 4.34
C LEU A 66 -7.16 -8.96 3.17
N SER A 67 -7.69 -7.75 3.43
CA SER A 67 -7.85 -6.73 2.39
C SER A 67 -6.51 -6.31 1.79
N CYS A 68 -5.50 -6.07 2.62
CA CYS A 68 -4.16 -5.70 2.15
C CYS A 68 -3.50 -6.85 1.39
N PHE A 69 -3.73 -8.09 1.82
CA PHE A 69 -3.21 -9.26 1.11
C PHE A 69 -3.81 -9.40 -0.29
N ILE A 70 -5.15 -9.34 -0.39
CA ILE A 70 -5.88 -9.41 -1.67
C ILE A 70 -5.41 -8.29 -2.60
N MET A 71 -5.25 -7.08 -2.06
CA MET A 71 -4.82 -5.93 -2.83
C MET A 71 -3.38 -6.06 -3.32
N THR A 72 -2.47 -6.61 -2.49
CA THR A 72 -1.10 -6.96 -2.91
C THR A 72 -1.12 -7.94 -4.08
N LEU A 73 -1.95 -8.97 -3.98
CA LEU A 73 -2.09 -9.96 -5.04
C LEU A 73 -2.63 -9.33 -6.32
N ALA A 74 -3.68 -8.52 -6.23
CA ALA A 74 -4.26 -7.84 -7.38
C ALA A 74 -3.24 -6.96 -8.10
N VAL A 75 -2.47 -6.15 -7.35
CA VAL A 75 -1.41 -5.30 -7.90
C VAL A 75 -0.31 -6.15 -8.55
N ARG A 76 0.14 -7.24 -7.91
CA ARG A 76 1.15 -8.14 -8.49
C ARG A 76 0.67 -8.89 -9.72
N ILE A 77 -0.58 -9.34 -9.73
CA ILE A 77 -1.19 -10.00 -10.88
C ILE A 77 -1.25 -9.03 -12.05
N GLY A 78 -1.77 -7.81 -11.83
CA GLY A 78 -1.82 -6.75 -12.84
C GLY A 78 -0.44 -6.42 -13.40
N TYR A 79 0.56 -6.25 -12.52
CA TYR A 79 1.93 -5.98 -12.94
C TYR A 79 2.57 -7.13 -13.72
N SER A 80 2.39 -8.38 -13.26
CA SER A 80 2.92 -9.56 -13.95
C SER A 80 2.28 -9.74 -15.32
N TYR A 81 0.96 -9.55 -15.42
CA TYR A 81 0.24 -9.63 -16.67
C TYR A 81 0.70 -8.54 -17.64
N TYR A 82 0.82 -7.29 -17.18
CA TYR A 82 1.33 -6.18 -17.99
C TYR A 82 2.75 -6.44 -18.50
N SER A 83 3.65 -6.91 -17.62
CA SER A 83 5.08 -7.02 -17.96
C SER A 83 5.43 -8.26 -18.78
N LYS A 84 4.67 -9.36 -18.63
CA LYS A 84 5.03 -10.69 -19.19
C LYS A 84 3.94 -11.32 -20.04
N GLY A 85 2.74 -10.72 -20.11
CA GLY A 85 1.57 -11.25 -20.80
C GLY A 85 0.97 -12.53 -20.19
N ARG A 86 1.58 -13.07 -19.13
CA ARG A 86 1.15 -14.30 -18.44
C ARG A 86 1.35 -14.18 -16.94
N VAL A 87 0.51 -14.88 -16.19
CA VAL A 87 0.55 -14.91 -14.73
C VAL A 87 0.88 -16.32 -14.26
N ASP A 88 2.04 -16.47 -13.64
CA ASP A 88 2.41 -17.69 -12.92
C ASP A 88 1.98 -17.53 -11.45
N PHE A 89 0.79 -18.05 -11.14
CA PHE A 89 0.20 -17.93 -9.81
C PHE A 89 1.02 -18.66 -8.75
N THR A 90 1.67 -19.77 -9.09
CA THR A 90 2.49 -20.54 -8.14
C THR A 90 3.68 -19.71 -7.69
N LYS A 91 4.47 -19.18 -8.64
CA LYS A 91 5.62 -18.33 -8.32
C LYS A 91 5.19 -17.03 -7.65
N LEU A 92 4.07 -16.45 -8.08
CA LEU A 92 3.53 -15.23 -7.50
C LEU A 92 3.18 -15.44 -6.03
N LEU A 93 2.42 -16.48 -5.67
CA LEU A 93 2.02 -16.76 -4.29
C LEU A 93 3.22 -17.15 -3.42
N LEU A 94 4.10 -18.01 -3.94
CA LEU A 94 5.28 -18.50 -3.20
C LEU A 94 6.21 -17.37 -2.78
N ILE A 95 6.28 -16.28 -3.57
CA ILE A 95 7.07 -15.09 -3.22
C ILE A 95 6.22 -14.08 -2.41
N THR A 96 4.94 -13.88 -2.75
CA THR A 96 4.11 -12.83 -2.13
C THR A 96 3.80 -13.15 -0.68
N ILE A 97 3.42 -14.40 -0.38
CA ILE A 97 3.01 -14.83 0.96
C ILE A 97 4.13 -14.59 2.00
N PRO A 98 5.37 -15.10 1.84
CA PRO A 98 6.40 -14.91 2.86
C PRO A 98 6.78 -13.45 3.03
N ILE A 99 6.90 -12.68 1.94
CA ILE A 99 7.20 -11.24 2.02
C ILE A 99 6.08 -10.51 2.77
N PHE A 100 4.83 -10.81 2.45
CA PHE A 100 3.68 -10.18 3.08
C PHE A 100 3.62 -10.48 4.58
N ILE A 101 3.86 -11.75 4.98
CA ILE A 101 3.94 -12.16 6.39
C ILE A 101 5.05 -11.39 7.11
N ILE A 102 6.25 -11.30 6.53
CA ILE A 102 7.39 -10.60 7.13
C ILE A 102 7.06 -9.11 7.34
N ILE A 103 6.52 -8.44 6.32
CA ILE A 103 6.15 -7.02 6.41
C ILE A 103 5.08 -6.81 7.48
N TYR A 104 4.05 -7.66 7.52
CA TYR A 104 3.00 -7.55 8.53
C TYR A 104 3.49 -7.85 9.94
N MET A 105 4.42 -8.79 10.11
CA MET A 105 5.08 -9.02 11.40
C MET A 105 5.82 -7.77 11.84
N ILE A 106 6.68 -7.20 10.98
CA ILE A 106 7.41 -5.96 11.29
C ILE A 106 6.44 -4.83 11.67
N MET A 107 5.35 -4.67 10.91
CA MET A 107 4.35 -3.65 11.17
C MET A 107 3.61 -3.89 12.50
N TYR A 108 3.29 -5.15 12.83
CA TYR A 108 2.70 -5.52 14.11
C TYR A 108 3.66 -5.22 15.28
N PHE A 109 4.93 -5.60 15.16
CA PHE A 109 5.96 -5.27 16.13
C PHE A 109 6.07 -3.74 16.31
N TYR A 110 6.17 -2.99 15.21
CA TYR A 110 6.22 -1.54 15.27
C TYR A 110 5.01 -0.94 16.01
N MET A 111 3.79 -1.38 15.67
CA MET A 111 2.58 -0.94 16.35
C MET A 111 2.55 -1.33 17.84
N ARG A 112 3.07 -2.50 18.21
CA ARG A 112 3.09 -2.98 19.60
C ARG A 112 4.07 -2.22 20.48
N TYR A 113 5.24 -1.87 19.96
CA TYR A 113 6.33 -1.25 20.74
C TYR A 113 6.40 0.27 20.62
N PHE A 114 6.02 0.83 19.47
CA PHE A 114 6.12 2.26 19.17
C PHE A 114 4.77 2.91 18.83
N GLY A 115 3.74 2.12 18.53
CA GLY A 115 2.42 2.63 18.18
C GLY A 115 1.60 3.03 19.41
N THR A 116 1.16 4.29 19.46
CA THR A 116 0.18 4.82 20.44
C THR A 116 -1.25 4.30 20.20
N VAL A 117 -1.41 3.07 19.71
CA VAL A 117 -2.73 2.44 19.51
C VAL A 117 -3.28 1.88 20.84
N TYR A 118 -2.45 1.85 21.88
CA TYR A 118 -2.78 1.46 23.25
C TYR A 118 -2.95 2.68 24.17
N ASN A 119 -3.57 3.75 23.68
CA ASN A 119 -3.97 4.88 24.53
C ASN A 119 -5.46 5.19 24.37
N ASP A 120 -6.26 4.13 24.28
CA ASP A 120 -7.70 4.17 24.61
C ASP A 120 -7.81 3.85 26.11
N LYS A 121 -7.22 4.72 26.93
CA LYS A 121 -7.64 4.94 28.31
C LYS A 121 -8.52 6.18 28.26
N ASN A 122 -9.80 5.97 28.01
CA ASN A 122 -10.94 6.79 28.40
C ASN A 122 -12.08 5.74 28.46
N ASP A 123 -12.42 5.23 29.64
CA ASP A 123 -13.50 5.80 30.47
C ASP A 123 -14.74 6.14 29.64
#